data_AF-A0A7S3VDC8-F1
#
_entry.id   AF-A0A7S3VDC8-F1
#
_cell.length_a   1.000
_cell.length_b   1.000
_cell.length_c   1.000
_cell.angle_alpha   90.00
_cell.angle_beta   90.00
_cell.angle_gamma   90.00
#
_symmetry.space_group_name_H-M   'P 1'
#
loop_
_entity.id
_entity.type
_entity.pdbx_description
1 polymer ?
#
loop_
_entity_poly.entity_id
_entity_poly.type
_entity_poly.pdbx_seq_one_letter_code
_entity_poly.pdbx_strand_id
1 'polypeptide(L)'
;MKFLHVSLLLALASSSKAQCLTSYSFSADSCSMEGLVSSLQAELISTGCSHDAATELQLVFGGNEEIMTTVSEACSAEGYLPFGEITEQGGVFDKEYYDGGTYYNEQRQSKDNNGITINKLSNNPGERIKDIYKNISQSKGITFPDTLTNFEDCDLNAAMCCFVQDRQAGDGNGNCKMPYDERCTDANPADNTDICYVDMARSPTSSRTSGGFALFEGEEEDDSHCHGFAWAEDSTDTSARFKGNNLFYISMYDHLTQRGYARNVPGAPMCGCVEKMPVVTRADCTQIDITEDVTFTYTEADGLSADISNLDINFNACQGANNNDNDLSAYYERLTDEGKIPTEKRDTFEEIVVGKTYCREAIDKFLDDEGLMAKPECKYGYPSECGCPNVNQQDYRGDVAVTKSGKECQAWDDQAPHAHGNTRNNKPNAGLIENYCRNPDNEPEGAWCYTTDPDVRWEYCHVDECGVLPTNAPTTSPTGSRVSECSHEKDQNDYRGDISTTEAGVECQRWDEQSPHRHSRTTASNPSSGLVENYCRNPDGELRAWCYTTDPNKRWDFCKVPTCEDNVRNRQLRGQQ
;
A
#
# COMPACT_ATOMS: atom_id res chain seq x y z
N MET A 1 8.42 6.90 25.66
CA MET A 1 9.38 7.72 26.44
C MET A 1 10.74 7.67 25.73
N LYS A 2 11.45 8.80 25.67
CA LYS A 2 12.63 9.09 24.83
C LYS A 2 13.75 8.03 24.89
N PHE A 3 14.17 7.54 23.72
CA PHE A 3 15.46 6.86 23.52
C PHE A 3 16.61 7.88 23.54
N LEU A 4 17.67 7.59 24.29
CA LEU A 4 18.94 8.32 24.25
C LEU A 4 20.02 7.40 23.66
N HIS A 5 20.56 7.83 22.52
CA HIS A 5 21.83 7.38 21.98
C HIS A 5 22.99 7.69 22.94
N VAL A 6 23.83 6.71 23.25
CA VAL A 6 25.24 6.92 23.61
C VAL A 6 26.08 5.80 23.01
N SER A 7 26.94 6.14 22.06
CA SER A 7 28.08 5.30 21.64
C SER A 7 29.24 5.46 22.63
N LEU A 8 29.88 4.38 23.04
CA LEU A 8 31.27 4.41 23.52
C LEU A 8 32.01 3.11 23.19
N LEU A 9 33.21 3.27 22.64
CA LEU A 9 34.11 2.25 22.10
C LEU A 9 34.70 1.28 23.14
N LEU A 10 34.83 0.03 22.68
CA LEU A 10 35.83 -1.03 22.93
C LEU A 10 36.44 -1.19 24.35
N ALA A 11 36.10 -2.33 24.96
CA ALA A 11 37.06 -3.17 25.67
C ALA A 11 36.82 -4.64 25.32
N LEU A 12 37.85 -5.30 24.77
CA LEU A 12 37.91 -6.72 24.51
C LEU A 12 37.78 -7.53 25.82
N ALA A 13 36.65 -8.20 25.98
CA ALA A 13 36.53 -9.43 26.75
C ALA A 13 35.54 -10.34 26.01
N SER A 14 36.03 -11.20 25.12
CA SER A 14 35.25 -12.30 24.57
C SER A 14 35.03 -13.35 25.67
N SER A 15 34.11 -13.05 26.58
CA SER A 15 33.42 -14.10 27.32
C SER A 15 32.29 -14.55 26.41
N SER A 16 32.39 -15.75 25.82
CA SER A 16 31.20 -16.42 25.30
C SER A 16 30.22 -16.50 26.48
N LYS A 17 29.13 -15.72 26.44
CA LYS A 17 28.08 -15.86 27.46
C LYS A 17 27.57 -17.30 27.34
N ALA A 18 27.60 -18.05 28.43
CA ALA A 18 26.99 -19.37 28.48
C ALA A 18 25.50 -19.19 28.81
N GLN A 19 24.65 -20.10 28.34
CA GLN A 19 23.24 -20.15 28.73
C GLN A 19 23.12 -20.21 30.27
N CYS A 20 22.12 -19.53 30.81
CA CYS A 20 21.84 -19.51 32.24
C CYS A 20 20.94 -20.68 32.66
N LEU A 21 20.00 -21.08 31.81
CA LEU A 21 19.01 -22.12 32.06
C LEU A 21 19.22 -23.29 31.09
N THR A 22 19.42 -24.48 31.65
CA THR A 22 19.46 -25.74 30.87
C THR A 22 18.08 -26.38 30.72
N SER A 23 17.10 -25.89 31.47
CA SER A 23 15.70 -26.29 31.42
C SER A 23 14.81 -25.27 32.10
N TYR A 24 13.59 -25.08 31.61
CA TYR A 24 12.57 -24.25 32.26
C TYR A 24 11.16 -24.76 31.96
N SER A 25 10.22 -24.40 32.84
CA SER A 25 8.79 -24.60 32.63
C SER A 25 8.02 -23.50 33.34
N PHE A 26 7.26 -22.70 32.59
CA PHE A 26 6.51 -21.57 33.12
C PHE A 26 5.26 -21.29 32.30
N SER A 27 4.29 -20.62 32.92
CA SER A 27 3.10 -20.11 32.24
C SER A 27 3.41 -18.80 31.51
N ALA A 28 2.71 -18.57 30.40
CA ALA A 28 2.75 -17.33 29.62
C ALA A 28 1.34 -16.90 29.24
N ASP A 29 1.18 -15.59 29.02
CA ASP A 29 -0.12 -14.98 28.69
C ASP A 29 -0.55 -15.25 27.24
N SER A 30 0.38 -15.65 26.37
CA SER A 30 0.11 -16.07 25.00
C SER A 30 1.23 -16.95 24.45
N CYS A 31 0.93 -17.74 23.43
CA CYS A 31 1.89 -18.54 22.70
C CYS A 31 2.49 -17.68 21.59
N SER A 32 3.33 -16.74 22.00
CA SER A 32 4.00 -15.79 21.12
C SER A 32 5.43 -15.58 21.60
N MET A 33 6.25 -14.96 20.76
CA MET A 33 7.58 -14.52 21.14
C MET A 33 7.51 -13.53 22.32
N GLU A 34 6.55 -12.61 22.32
CA GLU A 34 6.32 -11.67 23.43
C GLU A 34 6.01 -12.39 24.76
N GLY A 35 5.10 -13.38 24.71
CA GLY A 35 4.73 -14.19 25.88
C GLY A 35 5.92 -15.00 26.41
N LEU A 36 6.68 -15.63 25.51
CA LEU A 36 7.87 -16.39 25.87
C LEU A 36 8.94 -15.51 26.51
N VAL A 37 9.28 -14.39 25.86
CA VAL A 37 10.32 -13.44 26.33
C VAL A 37 9.94 -12.88 27.69
N SER A 38 8.69 -12.48 27.88
CA SER A 38 8.21 -11.90 29.13
C SER A 38 8.33 -12.87 30.31
N SER A 39 7.86 -14.10 30.14
CA SER A 39 7.94 -15.11 31.21
C SER A 39 9.37 -15.62 31.43
N LEU A 40 10.16 -15.81 30.38
CA LEU A 40 11.57 -16.20 30.49
C LEU A 40 12.40 -15.12 31.21
N GLN A 41 12.12 -13.84 30.94
CA GLN A 41 12.83 -12.73 31.58
C GLN A 41 12.62 -12.71 33.10
N ALA A 42 11.42 -13.07 33.56
CA ALA A 42 11.13 -13.19 34.99
C ALA A 42 11.96 -14.29 35.65
N GLU A 43 12.14 -15.43 34.97
CA GLU A 43 12.97 -16.54 35.48
C GLU A 43 14.47 -16.23 35.45
N LEU A 44 14.96 -15.52 34.44
CA LEU A 44 16.38 -15.11 34.40
C LEU A 44 16.72 -14.12 35.52
N ILE A 45 15.77 -13.24 35.89
CA ILE A 45 15.94 -12.34 37.03
C ILE A 45 16.02 -13.13 38.34
N SER A 46 15.21 -14.18 38.50
CA SER A 46 15.18 -15.02 39.71
C SER A 46 16.51 -15.76 39.95
N THR A 47 17.19 -16.14 38.87
CA THR A 47 18.47 -16.87 38.90
C THR A 47 19.70 -15.98 38.96
N GLY A 48 19.55 -14.67 38.79
CA GLY A 48 20.67 -13.72 38.76
C GLY A 48 21.49 -13.79 37.48
N CYS A 49 20.87 -14.17 36.35
CA CYS A 49 21.52 -14.24 35.05
C CYS A 49 22.05 -12.86 34.60
N SER A 50 23.16 -12.87 33.86
CA SER A 50 23.86 -11.64 33.45
C SER A 50 23.35 -11.00 32.14
N HIS A 51 22.35 -11.61 31.51
CA HIS A 51 21.78 -11.16 30.24
C HIS A 51 20.25 -11.35 30.22
N ASP A 52 19.62 -10.75 29.21
CA ASP A 52 18.17 -10.75 29.04
C ASP A 52 17.65 -12.02 28.33
N ALA A 53 16.33 -12.17 28.32
CA ALA A 53 15.67 -13.30 27.67
C ALA A 53 15.98 -13.41 26.18
N ALA A 54 16.07 -12.27 25.46
CA ALA A 54 16.43 -12.27 24.05
C ALA A 54 17.83 -12.87 23.81
N THR A 55 18.81 -12.46 24.62
CA THR A 55 20.17 -13.03 24.57
C THR A 55 20.17 -14.50 24.95
N GLU A 56 19.41 -14.91 25.96
CA GLU A 56 19.31 -16.32 26.37
C GLU A 56 18.78 -17.18 25.23
N LEU A 57 17.69 -16.76 24.58
CA LEU A 57 17.11 -17.47 23.43
C LEU A 57 18.11 -17.57 22.27
N GLN A 58 18.90 -16.53 22.02
CA GLN A 58 19.95 -16.57 20.99
C GLN A 58 21.08 -17.55 21.32
N LEU A 59 21.42 -17.69 22.60
CA LEU A 59 22.42 -18.68 23.03
C LEU A 59 21.90 -20.12 22.89
N VAL A 60 20.58 -20.31 23.08
CA VAL A 60 19.93 -21.63 23.04
C VAL A 60 19.60 -22.06 21.61
N PHE A 61 18.94 -21.20 20.83
CA PHE A 61 18.37 -21.53 19.53
C PHE A 61 19.10 -20.90 18.35
N GLY A 62 20.02 -19.97 18.58
CA GLY A 62 20.82 -19.32 17.54
C GLY A 62 20.26 -17.98 17.08
N GLY A 63 19.99 -17.83 15.78
CA GLY A 63 19.54 -16.57 15.18
C GLY A 63 18.09 -16.23 15.52
N ASN A 64 17.70 -14.96 15.31
CA ASN A 64 16.31 -14.53 15.51
C ASN A 64 15.32 -15.32 14.65
N GLU A 65 15.67 -15.64 13.40
CA GLU A 65 14.83 -16.42 12.49
C GLU A 65 14.60 -17.85 13.04
N GLU A 66 15.66 -18.50 13.53
CA GLU A 66 15.59 -19.84 14.14
C GLU A 66 14.72 -19.85 15.41
N ILE A 67 14.81 -18.80 16.23
CA ILE A 67 13.96 -18.63 17.42
C ILE A 67 12.49 -18.53 16.99
N MET A 68 12.18 -17.66 16.03
CA MET A 68 10.80 -17.43 15.57
C MET A 68 10.18 -18.71 14.99
N THR A 69 10.93 -19.45 14.17
CA THR A 69 10.50 -20.76 13.66
C THR A 69 10.25 -21.73 14.81
N THR A 70 11.17 -21.83 15.76
CA THR A 70 11.04 -22.75 16.91
C THR A 70 9.81 -22.45 17.75
N VAL A 71 9.54 -21.17 18.04
CA VAL A 71 8.35 -20.75 18.79
C VAL A 71 7.08 -21.04 18.00
N SER A 72 7.05 -20.72 16.70
CA SER A 72 5.90 -21.00 15.83
C SER A 72 5.58 -22.49 15.73
N GLU A 73 6.60 -23.35 15.64
CA GLU A 73 6.45 -24.81 15.63
C GLU A 73 5.90 -25.31 16.97
N ALA A 74 6.45 -24.83 18.09
CA ALA A 74 5.96 -25.17 19.43
C ALA A 74 4.48 -24.76 19.61
N CYS A 75 4.09 -23.57 19.14
CA CYS A 75 2.73 -23.05 19.26
C CYS A 75 1.71 -23.67 18.28
N SER A 76 2.17 -24.54 17.37
CA SER A 76 1.33 -25.21 16.37
C SER A 76 1.38 -26.75 16.48
N ALA A 77 2.04 -27.27 17.52
CA ALA A 77 2.34 -28.70 17.68
C ALA A 77 1.10 -29.61 17.79
N GLU A 78 -0.02 -29.11 18.32
CA GLU A 78 -1.30 -29.86 18.35
C GLU A 78 -1.95 -30.03 16.96
N GLY A 79 -1.36 -29.38 15.95
CA GLY A 79 -1.74 -29.45 14.54
C GLY A 79 -2.90 -28.53 14.21
N TYR A 80 -2.83 -27.87 13.05
CA TYR A 80 -3.93 -27.06 12.52
C TYR A 80 -4.80 -27.91 11.59
N LEU A 81 -6.06 -27.53 11.41
CA LEU A 81 -6.88 -28.06 10.31
C LEU A 81 -6.26 -27.56 8.99
N PRO A 82 -5.82 -28.44 8.08
CA PRO A 82 -5.36 -28.01 6.77
C PRO A 82 -6.49 -27.33 5.99
N PHE A 83 -6.22 -26.19 5.36
CA PHE A 83 -7.25 -25.37 4.72
C PHE A 83 -8.04 -26.16 3.65
N GLY A 84 -7.35 -26.99 2.87
CA GLY A 84 -7.98 -27.83 1.84
C GLY A 84 -8.92 -28.92 2.40
N GLU A 85 -8.87 -29.22 3.70
CA GLU A 85 -9.84 -30.10 4.35
C GLU A 85 -11.17 -29.40 4.63
N ILE A 86 -11.28 -28.08 4.46
CA ILE A 86 -12.56 -27.38 4.65
C ILE A 86 -13.57 -27.82 3.60
N THR A 87 -13.18 -27.85 2.32
CA THR A 87 -14.07 -28.22 1.21
C THR A 87 -14.04 -29.72 0.91
N GLU A 88 -12.91 -30.38 1.17
CA GLU A 88 -12.60 -31.76 0.73
C GLU A 88 -12.79 -31.99 -0.78
N GLN A 89 -12.73 -30.92 -1.59
CA GLN A 89 -12.87 -31.00 -3.06
C GLN A 89 -11.52 -30.96 -3.78
N GLY A 90 -10.43 -30.66 -3.06
CA GLY A 90 -9.05 -30.59 -3.56
C GLY A 90 -8.65 -29.20 -4.05
N GLY A 91 -7.33 -28.97 -4.15
CA GLY A 91 -6.77 -27.62 -4.34
C GLY A 91 -7.21 -26.89 -5.62
N VAL A 92 -7.55 -27.61 -6.70
CA VAL A 92 -8.12 -26.98 -7.91
C VAL A 92 -9.48 -26.37 -7.61
N PHE A 93 -10.32 -27.05 -6.84
CA PHE A 93 -11.61 -26.52 -6.44
C PHE A 93 -11.45 -25.30 -5.52
N ASP A 94 -10.57 -25.39 -4.53
CA ASP A 94 -10.33 -24.27 -3.61
C ASP A 94 -9.80 -23.04 -4.34
N LYS A 95 -8.88 -23.26 -5.30
CA LYS A 95 -8.37 -22.20 -6.18
C LYS A 95 -9.50 -21.54 -6.97
N GLU A 96 -10.32 -22.34 -7.63
CA GLU A 96 -11.43 -21.84 -8.44
C GLU A 96 -12.51 -21.18 -7.57
N TYR A 97 -12.69 -21.60 -6.32
CA TYR A 97 -13.63 -20.96 -5.40
C TYR A 97 -13.19 -19.52 -5.11
N TYR A 98 -11.90 -19.32 -4.85
CA TYR A 98 -11.30 -18.01 -4.64
C TYR A 98 -11.15 -17.19 -5.91
N ASP A 99 -11.25 -17.79 -7.08
CA ASP A 99 -11.35 -17.08 -8.36
C ASP A 99 -12.80 -16.77 -8.76
N GLY A 100 -13.79 -17.19 -7.97
CA GLY A 100 -15.21 -16.96 -8.26
C GLY A 100 -15.84 -17.95 -9.24
N GLY A 101 -15.14 -19.04 -9.59
CA GLY A 101 -15.46 -19.95 -10.68
C GLY A 101 -16.12 -21.28 -10.30
N THR A 102 -16.44 -21.51 -9.02
CA THR A 102 -17.08 -22.77 -8.59
C THR A 102 -18.58 -22.64 -8.44
N TYR A 103 -19.23 -23.80 -8.25
CA TYR A 103 -20.62 -23.83 -7.91
C TYR A 103 -20.95 -23.19 -6.55
N TYR A 104 -19.97 -23.00 -5.64
CA TYR A 104 -20.21 -22.21 -4.43
C TYR A 104 -20.50 -20.75 -4.77
N ASN A 105 -19.87 -20.23 -5.82
CA ASN A 105 -20.02 -18.85 -6.25
C ASN A 105 -21.29 -18.64 -7.11
N GLU A 106 -21.75 -19.66 -7.83
CA GLU A 106 -22.84 -19.54 -8.80
C GLU A 106 -24.21 -20.06 -8.33
N GLN A 107 -24.24 -21.00 -7.38
CA GLN A 107 -25.49 -21.69 -7.03
C GLN A 107 -26.41 -20.87 -6.14
N ARG A 108 -27.66 -20.75 -6.57
CA ARG A 108 -28.77 -20.12 -5.84
C ARG A 108 -29.76 -21.19 -5.41
N GLN A 109 -30.65 -20.86 -4.47
CA GLN A 109 -31.81 -21.73 -4.20
C GLN A 109 -32.67 -21.79 -5.47
N SER A 110 -32.97 -22.99 -5.97
CA SER A 110 -33.80 -23.18 -7.17
C SER A 110 -34.85 -24.24 -6.93
N LYS A 111 -35.84 -24.36 -7.84
CA LYS A 111 -36.78 -25.48 -7.84
C LYS A 111 -36.37 -26.51 -8.89
N ASP A 112 -36.47 -27.78 -8.54
CA ASP A 112 -36.26 -28.87 -9.49
C ASP A 112 -37.47 -29.06 -10.43
N ASN A 113 -37.37 -30.02 -11.35
CA ASN A 113 -38.44 -30.35 -12.29
C ASN A 113 -39.75 -30.82 -11.61
N ASN A 114 -39.72 -31.15 -10.32
CA ASN A 114 -40.87 -31.54 -9.52
C ASN A 114 -41.37 -30.41 -8.61
N GLY A 115 -40.80 -29.20 -8.72
CA GLY A 115 -41.14 -28.03 -7.90
C GLY A 115 -40.56 -28.07 -6.48
N ILE A 116 -39.65 -29.00 -6.19
CA ILE A 116 -38.97 -29.13 -4.90
C ILE A 116 -37.86 -28.10 -4.83
N THR A 117 -37.85 -27.31 -3.75
CA THR A 117 -36.79 -26.35 -3.48
C THR A 117 -35.47 -27.08 -3.18
N ILE A 118 -34.47 -26.87 -4.00
CA ILE A 118 -33.10 -27.31 -3.79
C ILE A 118 -32.27 -26.10 -3.35
N ASN A 119 -31.79 -26.12 -2.11
CA ASN A 119 -30.75 -25.21 -1.65
C ASN A 119 -29.46 -26.02 -1.50
N LYS A 120 -28.75 -26.18 -2.62
CA LYS A 120 -27.51 -26.96 -2.63
C LYS A 120 -26.53 -26.39 -1.62
N LEU A 121 -26.29 -25.07 -1.61
CA LEU A 121 -25.35 -24.48 -0.68
C LEU A 121 -25.73 -24.67 0.79
N SER A 122 -27.01 -24.54 1.17
CA SER A 122 -27.42 -24.83 2.55
C SER A 122 -27.21 -26.29 2.94
N ASN A 123 -27.37 -27.23 2.02
CA ASN A 123 -27.27 -28.66 2.29
C ASN A 123 -25.83 -29.21 2.09
N ASN A 124 -25.03 -28.58 1.23
CA ASN A 124 -23.65 -28.91 0.90
C ASN A 124 -23.03 -27.79 0.02
N PRO A 125 -22.00 -27.06 0.48
CA PRO A 125 -21.14 -27.31 1.65
C PRO A 125 -21.56 -26.60 2.94
N GLY A 126 -22.66 -25.84 2.92
CA GLY A 126 -22.99 -24.90 3.98
C GLY A 126 -23.19 -25.56 5.34
N GLU A 127 -23.70 -26.80 5.40
CA GLU A 127 -23.72 -27.59 6.64
C GLU A 127 -22.31 -27.84 7.17
N ARG A 128 -21.40 -28.32 6.32
CA ARG A 128 -20.00 -28.58 6.70
C ARG A 128 -19.29 -27.32 7.17
N ILE A 129 -19.43 -26.21 6.44
CA ILE A 129 -18.83 -24.92 6.82
C ILE A 129 -19.37 -24.45 8.17
N LYS A 130 -20.70 -24.58 8.41
CA LYS A 130 -21.31 -24.25 9.70
C LYS A 130 -20.81 -25.17 10.83
N ASP A 131 -20.55 -26.44 10.54
CA ASP A 131 -20.03 -27.39 11.52
C ASP A 131 -18.55 -27.12 11.85
N ILE A 132 -17.73 -26.79 10.86
CA ILE A 132 -16.34 -26.35 11.08
C ILE A 132 -16.33 -25.07 11.92
N TYR A 133 -17.21 -24.12 11.62
CA TYR A 133 -17.28 -22.90 12.42
C TYR A 133 -17.56 -23.20 13.90
N LYS A 134 -18.62 -23.95 14.17
CA LYS A 134 -19.11 -24.24 15.54
C LYS A 134 -18.19 -25.15 16.34
N ASN A 135 -17.48 -26.08 15.69
CA ASN A 135 -16.78 -27.16 16.39
C ASN A 135 -15.25 -27.12 16.24
N ILE A 136 -14.72 -26.28 15.35
CA ILE A 136 -13.28 -26.25 15.04
C ILE A 136 -12.74 -24.82 15.06
N SER A 137 -13.27 -23.91 14.23
CA SER A 137 -12.62 -22.62 13.96
C SER A 137 -12.50 -21.69 15.17
N GLN A 138 -13.30 -21.95 16.22
CA GLN A 138 -13.34 -21.18 17.46
C GLN A 138 -12.38 -21.74 18.54
N SER A 139 -11.79 -22.92 18.34
CA SER A 139 -10.97 -23.58 19.36
C SER A 139 -9.74 -24.31 18.80
N LYS A 140 -9.48 -24.18 17.49
CA LYS A 140 -8.36 -24.80 16.80
C LYS A 140 -7.91 -23.94 15.61
N GLY A 141 -6.59 -23.88 15.41
CA GLY A 141 -6.01 -23.20 14.25
C GLY A 141 -6.37 -23.86 12.92
N ILE A 142 -6.49 -23.04 11.88
CA ILE A 142 -6.65 -23.43 10.47
C ILE A 142 -5.42 -22.91 9.72
N THR A 143 -4.75 -23.76 8.94
CA THR A 143 -3.58 -23.34 8.15
C THR A 143 -3.96 -22.26 7.15
N PHE A 144 -3.07 -21.32 6.85
CA PHE A 144 -3.29 -20.38 5.75
C PHE A 144 -3.03 -21.06 4.40
N PRO A 145 -3.84 -20.83 3.34
CA PRO A 145 -3.71 -21.52 2.06
C PRO A 145 -2.69 -20.86 1.12
N ASP A 146 -1.46 -20.66 1.60
CA ASP A 146 -0.33 -20.06 0.87
C ASP A 146 0.06 -20.80 -0.42
N THR A 147 -0.29 -22.07 -0.55
CA THR A 147 -0.15 -22.86 -1.79
C THR A 147 -1.09 -22.42 -2.93
N LEU A 148 -2.12 -21.64 -2.63
CA LEU A 148 -2.99 -21.06 -3.66
C LEU A 148 -2.38 -19.74 -4.13
N THR A 149 -2.29 -19.53 -5.45
CA THR A 149 -1.65 -18.32 -5.99
C THR A 149 -2.38 -17.01 -5.61
N ASN A 150 -3.63 -17.09 -5.13
CA ASN A 150 -4.35 -15.98 -4.53
C ASN A 150 -3.69 -15.49 -3.23
N PHE A 151 -3.00 -16.38 -2.50
CA PHE A 151 -2.50 -16.18 -1.14
C PHE A 151 -0.99 -16.48 -0.98
N GLU A 152 -0.28 -16.77 -2.07
CA GLU A 152 1.19 -16.81 -2.08
C GLU A 152 1.76 -15.39 -1.90
N ASP A 153 2.91 -15.26 -1.24
CA ASP A 153 3.68 -14.02 -1.12
C ASP A 153 2.86 -12.79 -0.65
N CYS A 154 2.07 -12.95 0.44
CA CYS A 154 1.29 -11.86 1.04
C CYS A 154 2.17 -10.80 1.75
N ASP A 155 2.97 -10.05 1.00
CA ASP A 155 4.00 -9.15 1.52
C ASP A 155 3.44 -8.00 2.37
N LEU A 156 2.21 -7.56 2.08
CA LEU A 156 1.53 -6.50 2.83
C LEU A 156 0.86 -7.01 4.11
N ASN A 157 0.94 -8.30 4.44
CA ASN A 157 0.32 -8.89 5.61
C ASN A 157 -1.20 -8.62 5.74
N ALA A 158 -1.89 -8.51 4.60
CA ALA A 158 -3.34 -8.33 4.56
C ALA A 158 -3.97 -9.13 3.41
N ALA A 159 -5.22 -9.52 3.60
CA ALA A 159 -6.03 -10.18 2.60
C ALA A 159 -7.43 -9.59 2.58
N MET A 160 -8.06 -9.61 1.40
CA MET A 160 -9.36 -9.01 1.17
C MET A 160 -10.19 -9.92 0.26
N CYS A 161 -11.49 -9.95 0.52
CA CYS A 161 -12.50 -10.56 -0.32
C CYS A 161 -13.41 -9.47 -0.86
N CYS A 162 -13.71 -9.47 -2.16
CA CYS A 162 -14.66 -8.55 -2.78
C CYS A 162 -15.75 -9.33 -3.51
N PHE A 163 -16.99 -9.07 -3.14
CA PHE A 163 -18.18 -9.74 -3.62
C PHE A 163 -19.03 -8.78 -4.45
N VAL A 164 -19.58 -9.28 -5.55
CA VAL A 164 -20.43 -8.51 -6.48
C VAL A 164 -21.81 -9.13 -6.67
N GLN A 165 -22.13 -10.16 -5.88
CA GLN A 165 -23.41 -10.84 -5.98
C GLN A 165 -23.94 -11.31 -4.64
N ASP A 166 -25.22 -11.07 -4.41
CA ASP A 166 -26.04 -11.69 -3.39
C ASP A 166 -26.92 -12.79 -4.01
N ARG A 167 -26.85 -13.99 -3.44
CA ARG A 167 -27.59 -15.18 -3.89
C ARG A 167 -28.57 -15.72 -2.84
N GLN A 168 -28.77 -15.05 -1.71
CA GLN A 168 -29.63 -15.55 -0.64
C GLN A 168 -30.70 -14.53 -0.20
N ALA A 169 -31.96 -14.82 -0.56
CA ALA A 169 -33.08 -13.98 -0.14
C ALA A 169 -33.50 -14.24 1.31
N GLY A 170 -33.86 -13.17 2.01
CA GLY A 170 -34.56 -13.24 3.30
C GLY A 170 -33.66 -13.43 4.52
N ASP A 171 -32.36 -13.22 4.38
CA ASP A 171 -31.39 -13.18 5.48
C ASP A 171 -31.12 -11.76 6.01
N GLY A 172 -31.71 -10.75 5.38
CA GLY A 172 -31.56 -9.34 5.77
C GLY A 172 -30.30 -8.68 5.23
N ASN A 173 -29.59 -9.33 4.30
CA ASN A 173 -28.42 -8.81 3.61
C ASN A 173 -28.73 -8.67 2.11
N GLY A 174 -28.00 -7.77 1.44
CA GLY A 174 -28.09 -7.55 -0.01
C GLY A 174 -29.50 -7.32 -0.57
N ASN A 175 -29.61 -7.54 -1.88
CA ASN A 175 -30.81 -7.22 -2.66
C ASN A 175 -31.56 -8.45 -3.20
N CYS A 176 -31.07 -9.68 -2.96
CA CYS A 176 -31.69 -10.92 -3.44
C CYS A 176 -33.07 -11.14 -2.80
N LYS A 177 -34.07 -11.43 -3.64
CA LYS A 177 -35.47 -11.61 -3.22
C LYS A 177 -36.09 -12.86 -3.85
N MET A 178 -37.15 -13.39 -3.24
CA MET A 178 -37.95 -14.44 -3.88
C MET A 178 -38.84 -13.87 -5.01
N PRO A 179 -39.08 -14.62 -6.10
CA PRO A 179 -38.52 -15.93 -6.43
C PRO A 179 -37.05 -15.86 -6.89
N TYR A 180 -36.22 -16.78 -6.38
CA TYR A 180 -34.75 -16.73 -6.48
C TYR A 180 -34.21 -16.74 -7.91
N ASP A 181 -34.84 -17.51 -8.79
CA ASP A 181 -34.49 -17.70 -10.19
C ASP A 181 -34.71 -16.44 -11.05
N GLU A 182 -35.53 -15.51 -10.59
CA GLU A 182 -35.83 -14.25 -11.29
C GLU A 182 -35.18 -13.04 -10.64
N ARG A 183 -35.07 -13.05 -9.30
CA ARG A 183 -34.76 -11.85 -8.51
C ARG A 183 -33.46 -11.93 -7.73
N CYS A 184 -32.68 -12.99 -7.95
CA CYS A 184 -31.34 -13.08 -7.40
C CYS A 184 -30.27 -13.19 -8.47
N THR A 185 -30.60 -13.41 -9.75
CA THR A 185 -29.62 -13.64 -10.82
C THR A 185 -28.56 -12.55 -10.91
N ASP A 186 -28.96 -11.30 -10.77
CA ASP A 186 -28.08 -10.12 -10.75
C ASP A 186 -28.42 -9.24 -9.54
N ALA A 187 -28.66 -9.88 -8.37
CA ALA A 187 -28.85 -9.13 -7.14
C ALA A 187 -27.51 -8.77 -6.54
N ASN A 188 -27.35 -7.50 -6.20
CA ASN A 188 -26.11 -6.99 -5.62
C ASN A 188 -26.06 -7.25 -4.10
N PRO A 189 -24.87 -7.40 -3.51
CA PRO A 189 -24.67 -7.38 -2.07
C PRO A 189 -25.04 -6.00 -1.48
N ALA A 190 -24.99 -5.89 -0.16
CA ALA A 190 -25.07 -4.58 0.48
C ALA A 190 -23.78 -3.82 0.22
N ASP A 191 -23.91 -2.67 -0.44
CA ASP A 191 -22.80 -1.77 -0.76
C ASP A 191 -22.02 -1.36 0.50
N ASN A 192 -20.69 -1.48 0.43
CA ASN A 192 -19.80 -0.87 1.41
C ASN A 192 -18.56 -0.21 0.80
N THR A 193 -18.40 -0.26 -0.53
CA THR A 193 -17.21 0.16 -1.25
C THR A 193 -17.50 0.35 -2.73
N ASP A 194 -16.73 1.24 -3.35
CA ASP A 194 -16.63 1.34 -4.79
C ASP A 194 -15.35 0.62 -5.24
N ILE A 195 -15.44 -0.14 -6.32
CA ILE A 195 -14.25 -0.62 -7.03
C ILE A 195 -13.72 0.53 -7.89
N CYS A 196 -12.43 0.86 -7.79
CA CYS A 196 -11.82 1.90 -8.62
C CYS A 196 -11.33 1.32 -9.95
N TYR A 197 -10.44 0.31 -9.87
CA TYR A 197 -9.95 -0.40 -11.03
C TYR A 197 -9.44 -1.79 -10.65
N VAL A 198 -9.36 -2.64 -11.67
CA VAL A 198 -8.72 -3.95 -11.61
C VAL A 198 -7.53 -3.93 -12.56
N ASP A 199 -6.34 -4.16 -12.01
CA ASP A 199 -5.15 -4.49 -12.80
C ASP A 199 -4.98 -6.02 -12.83
N MET A 200 -5.24 -6.62 -13.99
CA MET A 200 -5.22 -8.06 -14.17
C MET A 200 -3.80 -8.65 -14.12
N ALA A 201 -2.76 -7.81 -14.22
CA ALA A 201 -1.37 -8.23 -14.08
C ALA A 201 -1.00 -8.56 -12.62
N ARG A 202 -1.75 -8.05 -11.63
CA ARG A 202 -1.58 -8.40 -10.20
C ARG A 202 -1.97 -9.83 -9.88
N SER A 203 -2.86 -10.41 -10.68
CA SER A 203 -3.43 -11.75 -10.43
C SER A 203 -3.65 -12.55 -11.72
N PRO A 204 -2.60 -12.81 -12.52
CA PRO A 204 -2.75 -13.32 -13.89
C PRO A 204 -3.39 -14.73 -13.95
N THR A 205 -3.18 -15.54 -12.92
CA THR A 205 -3.81 -16.87 -12.80
C THR A 205 -5.31 -16.79 -12.57
N SER A 206 -5.76 -15.79 -11.81
CA SER A 206 -7.18 -15.59 -11.46
C SER A 206 -7.93 -14.87 -12.57
N SER A 207 -7.29 -13.85 -13.15
CA SER A 207 -7.82 -13.09 -14.30
C SER A 207 -7.80 -13.91 -15.61
N ARG A 208 -7.02 -14.99 -15.65
CA ARG A 208 -6.80 -15.87 -16.82
C ARG A 208 -6.22 -15.11 -18.01
N THR A 209 -5.50 -14.02 -17.74
CA THR A 209 -4.79 -13.19 -18.73
C THR A 209 -3.45 -12.74 -18.13
N SER A 210 -2.45 -12.48 -18.98
CA SER A 210 -1.15 -11.96 -18.52
C SER A 210 -1.18 -10.47 -18.17
N GLY A 211 -2.27 -9.77 -18.45
CA GLY A 211 -2.42 -8.35 -18.20
C GLY A 211 -3.69 -7.78 -18.83
N GLY A 212 -3.85 -6.47 -18.72
CA GLY A 212 -5.08 -5.74 -19.03
C GLY A 212 -5.68 -5.16 -17.75
N PHE A 213 -6.65 -4.27 -17.91
CA PHE A 213 -7.30 -3.62 -16.78
C PHE A 213 -8.77 -3.34 -17.06
N ALA A 214 -9.54 -3.16 -15.99
CA ALA A 214 -10.89 -2.63 -16.02
C ALA A 214 -10.95 -1.39 -15.14
N LEU A 215 -11.51 -0.29 -15.66
CA LEU A 215 -11.73 0.94 -14.91
C LEU A 215 -13.22 1.03 -14.58
N PHE A 216 -13.51 1.48 -13.37
CA PHE A 216 -14.86 1.72 -12.89
C PHE A 216 -14.91 3.21 -12.51
N GLU A 217 -15.41 4.04 -13.43
CA GLU A 217 -15.49 5.49 -13.24
C GLU A 217 -16.93 5.92 -12.88
N GLY A 218 -17.07 6.78 -11.86
CA GLY A 218 -18.37 7.31 -11.44
C GLY A 218 -19.24 6.31 -10.68
N GLU A 219 -20.55 6.54 -10.64
CA GLU A 219 -21.55 5.60 -10.07
C GLU A 219 -21.95 4.51 -11.10
N GLU A 220 -21.05 4.12 -12.00
CA GLU A 220 -21.31 3.07 -13.00
C GLU A 220 -21.05 1.66 -12.46
N GLU A 221 -20.49 1.53 -11.25
CA GLU A 221 -20.39 0.25 -10.56
C GLU A 221 -21.73 -0.12 -9.90
N ASP A 222 -22.09 -1.39 -10.00
CA ASP A 222 -23.18 -1.97 -9.22
C ASP A 222 -22.68 -2.23 -7.78
N ASP A 223 -23.56 -2.12 -6.78
CA ASP A 223 -23.19 -2.29 -5.36
C ASP A 223 -22.19 -3.44 -5.13
N SER A 224 -21.05 -3.14 -4.53
CA SER A 224 -20.03 -4.12 -4.22
C SER A 224 -19.72 -4.16 -2.72
N HIS A 225 -19.20 -5.31 -2.27
CA HIS A 225 -18.90 -5.50 -0.85
C HIS A 225 -17.52 -6.09 -0.67
N CYS A 226 -16.58 -5.33 -0.11
CA CYS A 226 -15.26 -5.82 0.25
C CYS A 226 -15.11 -5.99 1.76
N HIS A 227 -14.48 -7.07 2.18
CA HIS A 227 -14.20 -7.40 3.57
C HIS A 227 -12.84 -8.07 3.68
N GLY A 228 -11.96 -7.58 4.55
CA GLY A 228 -10.62 -8.11 4.72
C GLY A 228 -10.17 -8.29 6.17
N PHE A 229 -8.89 -8.55 6.31
CA PHE A 229 -8.18 -8.64 7.58
C PHE A 229 -6.69 -8.43 7.35
N ALA A 230 -5.98 -8.04 8.41
CA ALA A 230 -4.53 -7.89 8.41
C ALA A 230 -3.92 -8.61 9.61
N TRP A 231 -2.63 -8.92 9.54
CA TRP A 231 -1.88 -9.61 10.58
C TRP A 231 -0.50 -9.01 10.80
N ALA A 232 0.12 -9.27 11.95
CA ALA A 232 1.46 -8.79 12.25
C ALA A 232 2.54 -9.46 11.37
N GLU A 233 3.69 -8.82 11.23
CA GLU A 233 4.86 -9.41 10.58
C GLU A 233 5.51 -10.51 11.43
N ASP A 234 5.41 -10.41 12.75
CA ASP A 234 5.76 -11.48 13.69
C ASP A 234 4.85 -12.69 13.47
N SER A 235 5.41 -13.79 12.97
CA SER A 235 4.67 -15.03 12.69
C SER A 235 4.09 -15.71 13.93
N THR A 236 4.55 -15.35 15.13
CA THR A 236 4.08 -15.86 16.41
C THR A 236 3.00 -14.98 17.05
N ASP A 237 2.76 -13.78 16.53
CA ASP A 237 1.63 -12.95 16.93
C ASP A 237 0.31 -13.68 16.67
N THR A 238 -0.67 -13.48 17.54
CA THR A 238 -1.96 -14.16 17.46
C THR A 238 -2.69 -13.89 16.14
N SER A 239 -2.60 -12.67 15.60
CA SER A 239 -3.20 -12.33 14.31
C SER A 239 -2.55 -13.11 13.15
N ALA A 240 -1.24 -13.36 13.22
CA ALA A 240 -0.50 -14.11 12.21
C ALA A 240 -0.73 -15.62 12.34
N ARG A 241 -0.75 -16.16 13.57
CA ARG A 241 -1.02 -17.57 13.87
C ARG A 241 -2.40 -18.00 13.38
N PHE A 242 -3.42 -17.16 13.56
CA PHE A 242 -4.81 -17.50 13.26
C PHE A 242 -5.37 -16.84 12.00
N LYS A 243 -4.51 -16.31 11.11
CA LYS A 243 -4.93 -15.69 9.85
C LYS A 243 -5.73 -16.62 8.92
N GLY A 244 -5.46 -17.93 8.96
CA GLY A 244 -6.26 -18.93 8.24
C GLY A 244 -7.68 -19.08 8.79
N ASN A 245 -7.87 -18.94 10.11
CA ASN A 245 -9.20 -18.91 10.73
C ASN A 245 -9.98 -17.68 10.25
N ASN A 246 -9.32 -16.53 10.16
CA ASN A 246 -9.96 -15.29 9.73
C ASN A 246 -10.43 -15.37 8.27
N LEU A 247 -9.57 -15.89 7.39
CA LEU A 247 -9.94 -16.15 5.99
C LEU A 247 -11.15 -17.09 5.88
N PHE A 248 -11.16 -18.19 6.64
CA PHE A 248 -12.30 -19.11 6.68
C PHE A 248 -13.58 -18.42 7.14
N TYR A 249 -13.48 -17.64 8.23
CA TYR A 249 -14.61 -16.92 8.79
C TYR A 249 -15.21 -15.94 7.78
N ILE A 250 -14.39 -15.07 7.18
CA ILE A 250 -14.84 -14.05 6.23
C ILE A 250 -15.38 -14.71 4.96
N SER A 251 -14.53 -15.46 4.25
CA SER A 251 -14.86 -15.94 2.91
C SER A 251 -15.98 -16.99 2.90
N MET A 252 -15.91 -17.97 3.79
CA MET A 252 -16.77 -19.15 3.75
C MET A 252 -17.92 -19.08 4.75
N TYR A 253 -17.65 -18.72 6.01
CA TYR A 253 -18.71 -18.72 7.02
C TYR A 253 -19.63 -17.51 6.89
N ASP A 254 -19.13 -16.29 7.12
CA ASP A 254 -19.95 -15.07 7.15
C ASP A 254 -20.53 -14.76 5.77
N HIS A 255 -19.67 -14.50 4.77
CA HIS A 255 -20.13 -14.00 3.49
C HIS A 255 -20.80 -15.09 2.65
N LEU A 256 -20.18 -16.26 2.47
CA LEU A 256 -20.78 -17.31 1.66
C LEU A 256 -22.00 -17.95 2.34
N THR A 257 -21.95 -18.32 3.63
CA THR A 257 -23.05 -19.09 4.25
C THR A 257 -24.08 -18.29 5.04
N GLN A 258 -23.71 -17.17 5.66
CA GLN A 258 -24.68 -16.35 6.41
C GLN A 258 -25.34 -15.31 5.52
N ARG A 259 -24.55 -14.58 4.72
CA ARG A 259 -25.03 -13.45 3.89
C ARG A 259 -25.34 -13.82 2.45
N GLY A 260 -24.87 -14.97 1.98
CA GLY A 260 -25.02 -15.38 0.59
C GLY A 260 -24.27 -14.49 -0.41
N TYR A 261 -23.19 -13.84 -0.02
CA TYR A 261 -22.35 -13.05 -0.91
C TYR A 261 -21.37 -13.95 -1.66
N ALA A 262 -21.17 -13.66 -2.95
CA ALA A 262 -20.44 -14.49 -3.88
C ALA A 262 -19.96 -13.71 -5.10
N ARG A 263 -19.24 -14.43 -5.98
CA ARG A 263 -18.58 -13.96 -7.21
C ARG A 263 -17.51 -12.91 -7.00
N ASN A 264 -16.49 -12.99 -7.86
CA ASN A 264 -15.41 -12.04 -7.93
C ASN A 264 -15.80 -10.79 -8.74
N VAL A 265 -15.11 -9.69 -8.45
CA VAL A 265 -15.04 -8.55 -9.38
C VAL A 265 -14.42 -9.04 -10.70
N PRO A 266 -15.00 -8.74 -11.87
CA PRO A 266 -14.47 -9.20 -13.15
C PRO A 266 -12.99 -8.86 -13.35
N GLY A 267 -12.18 -9.88 -13.64
CA GLY A 267 -10.74 -9.73 -13.85
C GLY A 267 -9.88 -9.81 -12.58
N ALA A 268 -10.49 -9.87 -11.40
CA ALA A 268 -9.79 -10.05 -10.13
C ALA A 268 -10.19 -11.38 -9.47
N PRO A 269 -9.43 -11.89 -8.49
CA PRO A 269 -9.90 -12.94 -7.61
C PRO A 269 -11.07 -12.47 -6.73
N MET A 270 -11.87 -13.42 -6.24
CA MET A 270 -12.91 -13.15 -5.23
C MET A 270 -12.28 -12.84 -3.87
N CYS A 271 -11.23 -13.58 -3.50
CA CYS A 271 -10.37 -13.24 -2.37
C CYS A 271 -8.90 -13.53 -2.69
N GLY A 272 -8.01 -12.76 -2.07
CA GLY A 272 -6.56 -12.91 -2.18
C GLY A 272 -5.82 -12.03 -1.18
N CYS A 273 -4.48 -12.10 -1.18
CA CYS A 273 -3.66 -11.07 -0.56
C CYS A 273 -4.05 -9.71 -1.16
N VAL A 274 -4.00 -8.65 -0.37
CA VAL A 274 -4.53 -7.34 -0.80
C VAL A 274 -3.81 -6.80 -2.05
N GLU A 275 -2.52 -7.05 -2.24
CA GLU A 275 -1.78 -6.69 -3.47
C GLU A 275 -2.24 -7.41 -4.75
N LYS A 276 -3.09 -8.43 -4.62
CA LYS A 276 -3.68 -9.18 -5.75
C LYS A 276 -5.15 -8.82 -5.99
N MET A 277 -5.71 -7.96 -5.16
CA MET A 277 -7.12 -7.57 -5.20
C MET A 277 -7.30 -6.26 -6.00
N PRO A 278 -8.55 -5.92 -6.40
CA PRO A 278 -8.85 -4.63 -7.00
C PRO A 278 -8.45 -3.48 -6.08
N VAL A 279 -8.22 -2.31 -6.67
CA VAL A 279 -8.14 -1.07 -5.91
C VAL A 279 -9.56 -0.62 -5.58
N VAL A 280 -9.83 -0.33 -4.31
CA VAL A 280 -11.17 -0.08 -3.79
C VAL A 280 -11.18 1.11 -2.85
N THR A 281 -12.34 1.74 -2.67
CA THR A 281 -12.46 2.84 -1.71
C THR A 281 -12.43 2.40 -0.26
N ARG A 282 -12.91 1.19 0.04
CA ARG A 282 -13.04 0.71 1.42
C ARG A 282 -13.10 -0.81 1.50
N ALA A 283 -12.78 -1.36 2.66
CA ALA A 283 -13.18 -2.71 3.01
C ALA A 283 -13.61 -2.77 4.48
N ASP A 284 -14.66 -3.55 4.76
CA ASP A 284 -14.96 -3.99 6.12
C ASP A 284 -13.83 -4.87 6.66
N CYS A 285 -13.76 -5.09 7.97
CA CYS A 285 -12.63 -5.80 8.57
C CYS A 285 -13.03 -6.68 9.74
N THR A 286 -12.51 -7.92 9.76
CA THR A 286 -12.60 -8.80 10.95
C THR A 286 -11.22 -8.96 11.57
N GLN A 287 -11.14 -8.76 12.89
CA GLN A 287 -9.99 -9.12 13.71
C GLN A 287 -10.31 -10.37 14.53
N ILE A 288 -9.26 -11.04 15.00
CA ILE A 288 -9.38 -12.18 15.90
C ILE A 288 -8.90 -11.75 17.28
N ASP A 289 -9.72 -12.03 18.30
CA ASP A 289 -9.34 -11.88 19.70
C ASP A 289 -9.18 -13.29 20.31
N ILE A 290 -7.99 -13.55 20.86
CA ILE A 290 -7.61 -14.85 21.40
C ILE A 290 -7.60 -14.82 22.91
N THR A 291 -8.15 -15.86 23.53
CA THR A 291 -7.84 -16.24 24.91
C THR A 291 -7.20 -17.63 24.88
N GLU A 292 -6.06 -17.80 25.53
CA GLU A 292 -5.37 -19.09 25.63
C GLU A 292 -4.55 -19.13 26.93
N ASP A 293 -4.45 -20.32 27.53
CA ASP A 293 -3.55 -20.60 28.64
C ASP A 293 -2.34 -21.36 28.10
N VAL A 294 -1.13 -20.84 28.31
CA VAL A 294 0.09 -21.38 27.68
C VAL A 294 1.11 -21.76 28.74
N THR A 295 1.68 -22.95 28.61
CA THR A 295 2.86 -23.36 29.38
C THR A 295 3.99 -23.69 28.44
N PHE A 296 5.05 -22.86 28.46
CA PHE A 296 6.28 -23.15 27.74
C PHE A 296 7.16 -24.07 28.57
N THR A 297 7.72 -25.09 27.92
CA THR A 297 8.69 -26.00 28.52
C THR A 297 9.89 -26.15 27.60
N TYR A 298 11.10 -26.13 28.16
CA TYR A 298 12.34 -26.35 27.44
C TYR A 298 13.26 -27.28 28.20
N THR A 299 13.89 -28.21 27.48
CA THR A 299 15.05 -28.96 27.94
C THR A 299 16.06 -29.10 26.79
N GLU A 300 17.35 -29.26 27.10
CA GLU A 300 18.37 -29.54 26.06
C GLU A 300 18.08 -30.82 25.25
N ALA A 301 17.33 -31.78 25.83
CA ALA A 301 17.05 -33.06 25.19
C ALA A 301 15.83 -33.00 24.26
N ASP A 302 14.79 -32.27 24.67
CA ASP A 302 13.47 -32.29 24.03
C ASP A 302 13.18 -31.01 23.22
N GLY A 303 14.01 -29.97 23.36
CA GLY A 303 13.78 -28.68 22.71
C GLY A 303 12.67 -27.86 23.39
N LEU A 304 12.15 -26.86 22.68
CA LEU A 304 11.04 -26.02 23.15
C LEU A 304 9.70 -26.68 22.80
N SER A 305 8.77 -26.70 23.74
CA SER A 305 7.38 -27.09 23.53
C SER A 305 6.44 -26.09 24.20
N ALA A 306 5.25 -25.93 23.63
CA ALA A 306 4.16 -25.17 24.25
C ALA A 306 2.95 -26.08 24.45
N ASP A 307 2.43 -26.12 25.68
CA ASP A 307 1.14 -26.72 26.00
C ASP A 307 0.10 -25.61 26.01
N ILE A 308 -0.89 -25.68 25.11
CA ILE A 308 -1.92 -24.67 24.94
C ILE A 308 -3.25 -25.27 25.39
N SER A 309 -3.94 -24.60 26.30
CA SER A 309 -5.26 -25.02 26.78
C SER A 309 -6.23 -23.83 26.81
N ASN A 310 -7.53 -24.14 26.90
CA ASN A 310 -8.59 -23.13 26.92
C ASN A 310 -8.53 -22.12 25.76
N LEU A 311 -8.04 -22.55 24.59
CA LEU A 311 -8.00 -21.75 23.38
C LEU A 311 -9.42 -21.38 22.93
N ASP A 312 -9.71 -20.08 22.93
CA ASP A 312 -10.94 -19.47 22.45
C ASP A 312 -10.60 -18.40 21.39
N ILE A 313 -11.13 -18.58 20.19
CA ILE A 313 -10.89 -17.74 19.01
C ILE A 313 -12.18 -17.00 18.68
N ASN A 314 -12.20 -15.70 18.99
CA ASN A 314 -13.35 -14.84 18.72
C ASN A 314 -13.13 -13.99 17.47
N PHE A 315 -14.13 -13.94 16.60
CA PHE A 315 -14.13 -13.10 15.39
C PHE A 315 -14.94 -11.84 15.66
N ASN A 316 -14.30 -10.68 15.60
CA ASN A 316 -14.92 -9.39 15.90
C ASN A 316 -14.66 -8.39 14.78
N ALA A 317 -15.55 -7.41 14.62
CA ALA A 317 -15.26 -6.27 13.76
C ALA A 317 -13.97 -5.58 14.23
N CYS A 318 -13.13 -5.19 13.28
CA CYS A 318 -11.87 -4.53 13.59
C CYS A 318 -12.09 -3.23 14.35
N GLN A 319 -11.20 -2.94 15.30
CA GLN A 319 -11.15 -1.65 15.99
C GLN A 319 -10.05 -0.80 15.35
N GLY A 320 -10.37 0.32 14.71
CA GLY A 320 -9.35 1.20 14.09
C GLY A 320 -8.59 2.07 15.10
N ALA A 321 -7.50 2.73 14.66
CA ALA A 321 -6.64 3.59 15.50
C ALA A 321 -7.39 4.77 16.20
N ASN A 322 -8.62 5.08 15.77
CA ASN A 322 -9.44 6.21 16.24
C ASN A 322 -10.89 5.85 16.61
N ASN A 323 -11.21 4.61 17.02
CA ASN A 323 -12.60 4.12 17.20
C ASN A 323 -13.46 4.21 15.91
N ASN A 324 -12.81 4.33 14.75
CA ASN A 324 -13.44 4.15 13.45
C ASN A 324 -13.59 2.64 13.22
N ASP A 325 -14.69 2.13 13.74
CA ASP A 325 -14.95 0.70 13.82
C ASP A 325 -15.27 0.09 12.45
N ASN A 326 -14.69 -1.09 12.20
CA ASN A 326 -14.89 -1.95 11.05
C ASN A 326 -14.27 -1.49 9.70
N ASP A 327 -13.26 -0.62 9.66
CA ASP A 327 -12.53 -0.29 8.42
C ASP A 327 -11.15 -0.96 8.38
N LEU A 328 -10.85 -1.68 7.29
CA LEU A 328 -9.57 -2.36 7.12
C LEU A 328 -8.38 -1.39 7.14
N SER A 329 -8.53 -0.20 6.56
CA SER A 329 -7.45 0.79 6.51
C SER A 329 -7.11 1.31 7.90
N ALA A 330 -8.14 1.62 8.69
CA ALA A 330 -7.97 2.08 10.07
C ALA A 330 -7.40 0.99 10.99
N TYR A 331 -7.69 -0.28 10.71
CA TYR A 331 -7.09 -1.41 11.41
C TYR A 331 -5.62 -1.62 11.02
N TYR A 332 -5.29 -1.49 9.73
CA TYR A 332 -3.92 -1.56 9.23
C TYR A 332 -3.04 -0.45 9.82
N GLU A 333 -3.58 0.77 9.90
CA GLU A 333 -2.94 1.90 10.57
C GLU A 333 -2.66 1.58 12.05
N ARG A 334 -3.64 0.99 12.77
CA ARG A 334 -3.45 0.57 14.16
C ARG A 334 -2.31 -0.43 14.32
N LEU A 335 -2.24 -1.44 13.46
CA LEU A 335 -1.14 -2.42 13.49
C LEU A 335 0.23 -1.76 13.22
N THR A 336 0.25 -0.72 12.37
CA THR A 336 1.44 0.07 12.10
C THR A 336 1.86 0.89 13.34
N ASP A 337 0.90 1.55 13.99
CA ASP A 337 1.12 2.34 15.22
C ASP A 337 1.58 1.47 16.40
N GLU A 338 1.09 0.23 16.48
CA GLU A 338 1.50 -0.78 17.45
C GLU A 338 2.88 -1.38 17.13
N GLY A 339 3.48 -1.05 15.97
CA GLY A 339 4.78 -1.57 15.53
C GLY A 339 4.73 -3.03 15.06
N LYS A 340 3.53 -3.56 14.76
CA LYS A 340 3.31 -4.92 14.26
C LYS A 340 3.50 -5.02 12.74
N ILE A 341 3.39 -3.90 12.04
CA ILE A 341 3.63 -3.76 10.61
C ILE A 341 4.56 -2.55 10.37
N PRO A 342 5.57 -2.64 9.49
CA PRO A 342 6.41 -1.51 9.13
C PRO A 342 5.65 -0.41 8.38
N THR A 343 6.01 0.85 8.61
CA THR A 343 5.37 2.01 7.97
C THR A 343 5.47 1.97 6.45
N GLU A 344 6.54 1.40 5.89
CA GLU A 344 6.73 1.28 4.44
C GLU A 344 5.66 0.42 3.77
N LYS A 345 5.11 -0.59 4.47
CA LYS A 345 4.03 -1.44 3.95
C LYS A 345 2.69 -0.70 3.95
N ARG A 346 2.47 0.20 4.92
CA ARG A 346 1.26 1.01 5.00
C ARG A 346 1.09 1.90 3.78
N ASP A 347 2.15 2.59 3.36
CA ASP A 347 2.06 3.49 2.19
C ASP A 347 1.67 2.70 0.92
N THR A 348 2.19 1.48 0.76
CA THR A 348 1.79 0.59 -0.35
C THR A 348 0.35 0.09 -0.21
N PHE A 349 -0.09 -0.22 1.02
CA PHE A 349 -1.45 -0.66 1.30
C PHE A 349 -2.49 0.43 0.96
N GLU A 350 -2.18 1.70 1.28
CA GLU A 350 -3.04 2.86 1.01
C GLU A 350 -3.21 3.16 -0.49
N GLU A 351 -2.33 2.64 -1.35
CA GLU A 351 -2.52 2.69 -2.81
C GLU A 351 -3.58 1.68 -3.31
N ILE A 352 -4.00 0.73 -2.47
CA ILE A 352 -4.98 -0.31 -2.81
C ILE A 352 -6.33 -0.05 -2.17
N VAL A 353 -6.35 0.27 -0.87
CA VAL A 353 -7.56 0.71 -0.17
C VAL A 353 -7.48 2.22 -0.01
N VAL A 354 -7.94 2.93 -1.02
CA VAL A 354 -7.58 4.35 -1.23
C VAL A 354 -8.45 5.32 -0.43
N GLY A 355 -9.56 4.86 0.13
CA GLY A 355 -10.55 5.70 0.80
C GLY A 355 -11.67 6.17 -0.13
N LYS A 356 -12.85 6.45 0.44
CA LYS A 356 -14.13 6.81 -0.22
C LYS A 356 -14.08 7.86 -1.32
N THR A 357 -13.03 8.66 -1.38
CA THR A 357 -12.98 9.79 -2.29
C THR A 357 -11.83 9.70 -3.29
N TYR A 358 -10.95 8.70 -3.18
CA TYR A 358 -9.68 8.64 -3.90
C TYR A 358 -9.69 7.77 -5.17
N CYS A 359 -10.83 7.18 -5.56
CA CYS A 359 -10.87 6.31 -6.75
C CYS A 359 -10.44 7.03 -8.03
N ARG A 360 -10.88 8.29 -8.23
CA ARG A 360 -10.56 9.01 -9.46
C ARG A 360 -9.05 9.23 -9.57
N GLU A 361 -8.43 9.64 -8.49
CA GLU A 361 -6.99 9.86 -8.39
C GLU A 361 -6.22 8.56 -8.58
N ALA A 362 -6.69 7.46 -8.00
CA ALA A 362 -6.07 6.15 -8.17
C ALA A 362 -6.12 5.69 -9.65
N ILE A 363 -7.24 5.94 -10.33
CA ILE A 363 -7.41 5.67 -11.77
C ILE A 363 -6.50 6.58 -12.61
N ASP A 364 -6.49 7.88 -12.35
CA ASP A 364 -5.67 8.84 -13.09
C ASP A 364 -4.18 8.51 -12.94
N LYS A 365 -3.73 8.22 -11.72
CA LYS A 365 -2.36 7.75 -11.45
C LYS A 365 -2.04 6.47 -12.20
N PHE A 366 -2.91 5.46 -12.13
CA PHE A 366 -2.73 4.20 -12.85
C PHE A 366 -2.62 4.43 -14.38
N LEU A 367 -3.49 5.27 -14.94
CA LEU A 367 -3.45 5.61 -16.36
C LEU A 367 -2.19 6.38 -16.75
N ASP A 368 -1.63 7.21 -15.86
CA ASP A 368 -0.38 7.92 -16.14
C ASP A 368 0.81 6.96 -16.12
N ASP A 369 0.85 6.06 -15.13
CA ASP A 369 1.87 5.02 -15.00
C ASP A 369 1.86 4.08 -16.23
N GLU A 370 0.69 3.78 -16.80
CA GLU A 370 0.53 3.02 -18.05
C GLU A 370 0.77 3.87 -19.32
N GLY A 371 0.98 5.18 -19.20
CA GLY A 371 1.19 6.10 -20.31
C GLY A 371 -0.06 6.33 -21.18
N LEU A 372 -1.25 6.17 -20.58
CA LEU A 372 -2.57 6.25 -21.22
C LEU A 372 -3.33 7.54 -20.90
N MET A 373 -2.86 8.37 -19.96
CA MET A 373 -3.51 9.66 -19.68
C MET A 373 -3.55 10.56 -20.93
N ALA A 374 -4.72 11.14 -21.16
CA ALA A 374 -4.88 12.17 -22.18
C ALA A 374 -4.02 13.38 -21.82
N LYS A 375 -3.14 13.80 -22.74
CA LYS A 375 -2.37 15.03 -22.58
C LYS A 375 -3.31 16.22 -22.36
N PRO A 376 -2.90 17.24 -21.60
CA PRO A 376 -3.80 18.33 -21.22
C PRO A 376 -4.36 19.05 -22.44
N GLU A 377 -5.48 19.73 -22.25
CA GLU A 377 -6.17 20.47 -23.30
C GLU A 377 -5.28 21.52 -23.99
N CYS A 378 -4.17 21.95 -23.37
CA CYS A 378 -3.14 22.75 -24.03
C CYS A 378 -1.94 21.90 -24.51
N LYS A 379 -1.52 22.18 -25.75
CA LYS A 379 -0.49 21.47 -26.54
C LYS A 379 0.88 21.25 -25.85
N TYR A 380 1.14 21.96 -24.75
CA TYR A 380 2.37 21.93 -23.95
C TYR A 380 2.09 21.95 -22.43
N GLY A 381 0.89 21.54 -22.00
CA GLY A 381 0.56 21.49 -20.58
C GLY A 381 1.25 20.33 -19.87
N TYR A 382 1.80 20.61 -18.70
CA TYR A 382 2.21 19.62 -17.71
C TYR A 382 1.40 19.93 -16.45
N PRO A 383 0.26 19.26 -16.22
CA PRO A 383 -0.66 19.61 -15.13
C PRO A 383 -0.01 19.58 -13.76
N SER A 384 0.99 18.72 -13.59
CA SER A 384 1.83 18.61 -12.39
C SER A 384 2.70 19.85 -12.14
N GLU A 385 3.01 20.64 -13.17
CA GLU A 385 3.93 21.78 -13.08
C GLU A 385 3.22 23.13 -13.32
N CYS A 386 2.22 23.17 -14.21
CA CYS A 386 1.55 24.39 -14.66
C CYS A 386 0.05 24.15 -14.93
N GLY A 387 -0.74 25.23 -14.95
CA GLY A 387 -2.14 25.22 -15.34
C GLY A 387 -2.38 25.91 -16.69
N CYS A 388 -3.22 25.35 -17.55
CA CYS A 388 -3.54 25.92 -18.84
C CYS A 388 -4.49 27.15 -18.69
N PRO A 389 -4.14 28.33 -19.23
CA PRO A 389 -4.98 29.54 -19.10
C PRO A 389 -6.34 29.45 -19.79
N ASN A 390 -6.44 28.70 -20.90
CA ASN A 390 -7.67 28.57 -21.69
C ASN A 390 -8.80 27.80 -20.98
N VAL A 391 -8.47 27.11 -19.88
CA VAL A 391 -9.43 26.41 -19.01
C VAL A 391 -9.41 26.96 -17.59
N ASN A 392 -8.88 28.17 -17.39
CA ASN A 392 -8.69 28.79 -16.08
C ASN A 392 -7.96 27.86 -15.09
N GLN A 393 -6.94 27.13 -15.53
CA GLN A 393 -6.16 26.21 -14.69
C GLN A 393 -6.99 25.08 -14.01
N GLN A 394 -8.20 24.76 -14.50
CA GLN A 394 -8.97 23.60 -14.03
C GLN A 394 -8.25 22.27 -14.26
N ASP A 395 -7.32 22.25 -15.20
CA ASP A 395 -6.45 21.12 -15.51
C ASP A 395 -5.30 20.97 -14.51
N TYR A 396 -4.95 21.99 -13.71
CA TYR A 396 -3.80 21.94 -12.81
C TYR A 396 -3.92 20.82 -11.76
N ARG A 397 -2.85 20.04 -11.59
CA ARG A 397 -2.70 18.89 -10.68
C ARG A 397 -1.39 18.89 -9.90
N GLY A 398 -0.65 20.00 -9.87
CA GLY A 398 0.59 20.12 -9.10
C GLY A 398 0.36 20.21 -7.58
N ASP A 399 1.44 20.45 -6.85
CA ASP A 399 1.54 20.36 -5.38
C ASP A 399 1.64 21.73 -4.68
N VAL A 400 1.38 22.84 -5.38
CA VAL A 400 1.36 24.17 -4.75
C VAL A 400 0.29 24.20 -3.67
N ALA A 401 0.69 24.36 -2.41
CA ALA A 401 -0.18 24.37 -1.22
C ALA A 401 -0.18 25.72 -0.48
N VAL A 402 0.12 26.81 -1.20
CA VAL A 402 0.29 28.15 -0.63
C VAL A 402 -0.33 29.20 -1.52
N THR A 403 -1.05 30.17 -0.92
CA THR A 403 -1.74 31.24 -1.66
C THR A 403 -0.78 32.30 -2.20
N LYS A 404 -1.25 33.21 -3.07
CA LYS A 404 -0.47 34.33 -3.62
C LYS A 404 0.16 35.21 -2.54
N SER A 405 -0.50 35.38 -1.39
CA SER A 405 0.05 36.12 -0.24
C SER A 405 0.85 35.27 0.75
N GLY A 406 1.05 33.97 0.47
CA GLY A 406 1.85 33.05 1.28
C GLY A 406 1.10 32.42 2.45
N LYS A 407 -0.23 32.35 2.41
CA LYS A 407 -1.01 31.60 3.42
C LYS A 407 -1.02 30.13 3.09
N GLU A 408 -0.92 29.31 4.12
CA GLU A 408 -1.06 27.86 4.00
C GLU A 408 -2.50 27.50 3.65
N CYS A 409 -2.64 26.57 2.71
CA CYS A 409 -3.93 26.07 2.30
C CYS A 409 -4.52 25.12 3.35
N GLN A 410 -5.83 25.21 3.58
CA GLN A 410 -6.63 24.23 4.30
C GLN A 410 -6.81 22.99 3.41
N ALA A 411 -6.73 21.79 3.99
CA ALA A 411 -7.00 20.56 3.27
C ALA A 411 -8.45 20.52 2.75
N TRP A 412 -8.66 19.96 1.55
CA TRP A 412 -9.98 19.95 0.91
C TRP A 412 -10.99 19.01 1.56
N ASP A 413 -10.52 18.05 2.36
CA ASP A 413 -11.34 17.17 3.18
C ASP A 413 -11.60 17.74 4.58
N ASP A 414 -10.79 18.70 5.03
CA ASP A 414 -11.00 19.43 6.29
C ASP A 414 -12.17 20.41 6.22
N GLN A 415 -12.93 20.49 7.31
CA GLN A 415 -14.05 21.44 7.47
C GLN A 415 -13.72 22.58 8.45
N ALA A 416 -12.45 22.73 8.84
CA ALA A 416 -11.97 23.77 9.73
C ALA A 416 -10.66 24.39 9.20
N PRO A 417 -10.45 25.71 9.35
CA PRO A 417 -11.35 26.68 9.96
C PRO A 417 -12.60 27.01 9.11
N HIS A 418 -12.59 26.69 7.80
CA HIS A 418 -13.68 27.04 6.89
C HIS A 418 -14.45 25.81 6.43
N ALA A 419 -15.69 25.67 6.89
CA ALA A 419 -16.61 24.68 6.32
C ALA A 419 -16.99 25.06 4.87
N HIS A 420 -17.06 24.08 3.97
CA HIS A 420 -17.31 24.33 2.54
C HIS A 420 -17.93 23.15 1.77
N GLY A 421 -18.50 23.46 0.59
CA GLY A 421 -19.11 22.47 -0.31
C GLY A 421 -18.18 21.92 -1.39
N ASN A 422 -16.97 22.47 -1.58
CA ASN A 422 -15.99 21.94 -2.53
C ASN A 422 -15.25 20.75 -1.92
N THR A 423 -15.97 19.67 -1.69
CA THR A 423 -15.41 18.40 -1.24
C THR A 423 -15.21 17.49 -2.43
N ARG A 424 -14.36 16.48 -2.28
CA ARG A 424 -14.06 15.55 -3.37
C ARG A 424 -15.30 14.76 -3.84
N ASN A 425 -16.23 14.43 -2.94
CA ASN A 425 -17.54 13.86 -3.30
C ASN A 425 -18.37 14.78 -4.20
N ASN A 426 -18.35 16.09 -3.93
CA ASN A 426 -19.14 17.05 -4.69
C ASN A 426 -18.46 17.48 -6.01
N LYS A 427 -17.14 17.32 -6.09
CA LYS A 427 -16.28 17.78 -7.19
C LYS A 427 -15.22 16.73 -7.56
N PRO A 428 -15.62 15.51 -7.96
CA PRO A 428 -14.70 14.38 -8.14
C PRO A 428 -13.65 14.62 -9.24
N ASN A 429 -13.96 15.44 -10.24
CA ASN A 429 -13.05 15.71 -11.37
C ASN A 429 -12.08 16.89 -11.11
N ALA A 430 -12.09 17.49 -9.93
CA ALA A 430 -11.27 18.67 -9.63
C ALA A 430 -9.92 18.34 -8.99
N GLY A 431 -9.64 17.06 -8.69
CA GLY A 431 -8.37 16.62 -8.10
C GLY A 431 -8.11 17.23 -6.72
N LEU A 432 -9.14 17.32 -5.87
CA LEU A 432 -9.09 17.97 -4.55
C LEU A 432 -8.37 17.09 -3.52
N ILE A 433 -7.04 16.99 -3.68
CA ILE A 433 -6.14 16.17 -2.85
C ILE A 433 -5.33 17.07 -1.91
N GLU A 434 -5.09 16.59 -0.69
CA GLU A 434 -4.41 17.33 0.37
C GLU A 434 -4.99 18.75 0.49
N ASN A 435 -4.12 19.75 0.55
CA ASN A 435 -4.41 21.17 0.51
C ASN A 435 -3.89 21.84 -0.77
N TYR A 436 -3.64 21.08 -1.84
CA TYR A 436 -3.08 21.64 -3.06
C TYR A 436 -4.06 22.57 -3.78
N CYS A 437 -3.57 23.65 -4.36
CA CYS A 437 -4.39 24.62 -5.07
C CYS A 437 -5.10 23.99 -6.26
N ARG A 438 -6.41 24.22 -6.40
CA ARG A 438 -7.26 23.66 -7.47
C ARG A 438 -8.28 24.69 -7.92
N ASN A 439 -8.95 24.42 -9.05
CA ASN A 439 -10.05 25.26 -9.52
C ASN A 439 -11.32 24.42 -9.77
N PRO A 440 -12.05 24.00 -8.72
CA PRO A 440 -13.24 23.14 -8.87
C PRO A 440 -14.50 23.84 -9.43
N ASP A 441 -14.47 25.16 -9.56
CA ASP A 441 -15.61 26.01 -9.84
C ASP A 441 -15.38 27.03 -10.97
N ASN A 442 -14.31 26.84 -11.75
CA ASN A 442 -13.97 27.63 -12.93
C ASN A 442 -13.79 29.13 -12.62
N GLU A 443 -13.14 29.42 -11.49
CA GLU A 443 -12.76 30.76 -11.09
C GLU A 443 -11.81 31.40 -12.12
N PRO A 444 -12.04 32.66 -12.52
CA PRO A 444 -11.40 33.26 -13.69
C PRO A 444 -9.92 33.58 -13.50
N GLU A 445 -9.42 33.71 -12.26
CA GLU A 445 -7.99 33.96 -12.01
C GLU A 445 -7.16 32.69 -11.82
N GLY A 446 -7.78 31.51 -11.92
CA GLY A 446 -7.09 30.22 -11.85
C GLY A 446 -7.26 29.49 -10.53
N ALA A 447 -6.29 28.64 -10.21
CA ALA A 447 -6.30 27.78 -9.04
C ALA A 447 -6.26 28.58 -7.73
N TRP A 448 -6.96 28.07 -6.73
CA TRP A 448 -7.12 28.67 -5.41
C TRP A 448 -7.22 27.59 -4.33
N CYS A 449 -7.21 27.99 -3.07
CA CYS A 449 -7.50 27.09 -1.95
C CYS A 449 -8.21 27.83 -0.81
N TYR A 450 -8.92 27.09 0.04
CA TYR A 450 -9.28 27.59 1.37
C TYR A 450 -8.00 27.80 2.18
N THR A 451 -7.98 28.73 3.13
CA THR A 451 -6.74 29.01 3.90
C THR A 451 -6.89 28.57 5.36
N THR A 452 -5.78 28.24 6.02
CA THR A 452 -5.77 27.93 7.46
C THR A 452 -5.96 29.18 8.34
N ASP A 453 -5.99 30.38 7.74
CA ASP A 453 -6.28 31.64 8.42
C ASP A 453 -7.80 31.80 8.62
N PRO A 454 -8.32 31.87 9.87
CA PRO A 454 -9.75 32.06 10.13
C PRO A 454 -10.34 33.35 9.57
N ASP A 455 -9.52 34.38 9.31
CA ASP A 455 -9.97 35.67 8.81
C ASP A 455 -10.02 35.72 7.27
N VAL A 456 -9.34 34.79 6.58
CA VAL A 456 -9.29 34.71 5.12
C VAL A 456 -9.83 33.36 4.66
N ARG A 457 -11.09 33.38 4.20
CA ARG A 457 -11.79 32.15 3.81
C ARG A 457 -11.06 31.37 2.71
N TRP A 458 -10.66 32.04 1.64
CA TRP A 458 -9.96 31.44 0.51
C TRP A 458 -9.17 32.52 -0.24
N GLU A 459 -8.19 32.09 -1.03
CA GLU A 459 -7.38 32.98 -1.84
C GLU A 459 -6.79 32.24 -3.06
N TYR A 460 -6.56 32.95 -4.16
CA TYR A 460 -5.87 32.41 -5.33
C TYR A 460 -4.43 32.01 -5.02
N CYS A 461 -3.93 31.05 -5.79
CA CYS A 461 -2.56 30.59 -5.71
C CYS A 461 -1.71 31.11 -6.88
N HIS A 462 -0.40 31.03 -6.73
CA HIS A 462 0.54 31.32 -7.81
C HIS A 462 0.86 30.00 -8.54
N VAL A 463 0.06 29.68 -9.56
CA VAL A 463 0.30 28.53 -10.44
C VAL A 463 0.82 29.05 -11.77
N ASP A 464 1.94 28.48 -12.22
CA ASP A 464 2.57 28.84 -13.49
C ASP A 464 1.63 28.51 -14.67
N GLU A 465 1.63 29.37 -15.69
CA GLU A 465 0.81 29.17 -16.88
C GLU A 465 1.49 28.27 -17.90
N CYS A 466 0.80 27.24 -18.37
CA CYS A 466 1.33 26.36 -19.41
C CYS A 466 1.44 27.09 -20.77
N GLY A 467 2.58 26.91 -21.45
CA GLY A 467 2.75 27.36 -22.84
C GLY A 467 3.13 28.83 -23.03
N VAL A 468 3.44 29.57 -21.95
CA VAL A 468 4.03 30.90 -22.07
C VAL A 468 5.54 30.75 -22.26
N LEU A 469 5.99 30.68 -23.53
CA LEU A 469 7.40 30.99 -23.82
C LEU A 469 7.65 32.43 -23.35
N PRO A 470 8.67 32.71 -22.52
CA PRO A 470 8.95 34.06 -22.07
C PRO A 470 9.32 34.92 -23.28
N THR A 471 8.34 35.68 -23.77
CA THR A 471 8.56 36.68 -24.79
C THR A 471 9.08 37.94 -24.11
N ASN A 472 10.40 38.10 -24.18
CA ASN A 472 11.11 39.37 -24.02
C ASN A 472 10.64 40.30 -22.89
N ALA A 473 11.24 40.17 -21.70
CA ALA A 473 11.45 41.31 -20.82
C ALA A 473 12.77 41.19 -20.05
N PRO A 474 13.44 42.31 -19.74
CA PRO A 474 14.86 42.37 -19.42
C PRO A 474 15.16 42.06 -17.95
N THR A 475 16.36 41.54 -17.75
CA THR A 475 17.09 41.30 -16.51
C THR A 475 16.87 42.39 -15.44
N THR A 476 16.35 42.00 -14.26
CA THR A 476 16.88 42.27 -12.91
C THR A 476 15.82 41.98 -11.83
N SER A 477 15.91 40.83 -11.15
CA SER A 477 16.16 40.75 -9.69
C SER A 477 15.97 39.32 -9.13
N PRO A 478 16.58 39.01 -7.98
CA PRO A 478 16.94 37.65 -7.57
C PRO A 478 16.07 37.10 -6.43
N THR A 479 15.59 35.87 -6.53
CA THR A 479 15.26 35.01 -5.37
C THR A 479 15.07 33.54 -5.77
N GLY A 480 16.18 32.79 -5.75
CA GLY A 480 16.31 31.47 -5.10
C GLY A 480 15.34 30.32 -5.43
N SER A 481 15.51 29.69 -6.59
CA SER A 481 15.51 28.22 -6.65
C SER A 481 16.98 27.79 -6.75
N ARG A 482 17.48 26.98 -5.81
CA ARG A 482 18.89 26.52 -5.83
C ARG A 482 19.05 25.45 -6.90
N VAL A 483 19.13 25.89 -8.15
CA VAL A 483 19.82 25.13 -9.19
C VAL A 483 21.28 25.00 -8.73
N SER A 484 21.78 23.77 -8.56
CA SER A 484 23.16 23.58 -8.11
C SER A 484 24.13 24.06 -9.19
N GLU A 485 24.70 25.25 -9.00
CA GLU A 485 25.71 25.89 -9.87
C GLU A 485 27.05 25.13 -9.90
N CYS A 486 27.20 24.09 -9.08
CA CYS A 486 28.37 23.23 -8.98
C CYS A 486 27.95 21.79 -8.68
N SER A 487 28.90 20.88 -8.79
CA SER A 487 28.70 19.47 -8.48
C SER A 487 29.43 19.09 -7.17
N HIS A 488 28.78 18.26 -6.37
CA HIS A 488 29.35 17.60 -5.19
C HIS A 488 29.96 16.24 -5.53
N GLU A 489 29.51 15.61 -6.61
CA GLU A 489 30.01 14.31 -7.06
C GLU A 489 31.21 14.43 -8.01
N LYS A 490 32.04 13.38 -8.06
CA LYS A 490 33.21 13.36 -8.96
C LYS A 490 32.83 13.21 -10.43
N ASP A 491 31.78 12.44 -10.69
CA ASP A 491 31.24 12.19 -12.04
C ASP A 491 30.26 13.28 -12.50
N GLN A 492 29.86 14.18 -11.59
CA GLN A 492 28.99 15.31 -11.88
C GLN A 492 27.58 14.92 -12.34
N ASN A 493 27.10 13.74 -11.94
CA ASN A 493 25.73 13.28 -12.21
C ASN A 493 24.66 14.12 -11.48
N ASP A 494 25.05 14.80 -10.39
CA ASP A 494 24.22 15.64 -9.54
C ASP A 494 24.11 17.08 -10.06
N TYR A 495 24.92 17.45 -11.05
CA TYR A 495 24.94 18.80 -11.59
C TYR A 495 23.61 19.15 -12.27
N ARG A 496 23.00 20.26 -11.86
CA ARG A 496 21.75 20.78 -12.45
C ARG A 496 21.86 22.21 -12.98
N GLY A 497 23.04 22.82 -12.94
CA GLY A 497 23.29 24.16 -13.45
C GLY A 497 23.11 24.32 -14.96
N ASP A 498 23.34 25.53 -15.45
CA ASP A 498 22.98 26.03 -16.78
C ASP A 498 24.18 26.13 -17.75
N ILE A 499 25.33 25.55 -17.41
CA ILE A 499 26.48 25.50 -18.34
C ILE A 499 26.06 24.75 -19.60
N SER A 500 26.11 25.43 -20.74
CA SER A 500 25.74 24.93 -22.07
C SER A 500 26.88 25.03 -23.08
N THR A 501 28.12 25.08 -22.60
CA THR A 501 29.33 25.11 -23.42
C THR A 501 30.36 24.11 -22.92
N THR A 502 31.10 23.52 -23.86
CA THR A 502 32.13 22.53 -23.56
C THR A 502 33.40 23.20 -23.03
N GLU A 503 34.34 22.45 -22.46
CA GLU A 503 35.63 22.95 -21.97
C GLU A 503 36.46 23.62 -23.09
N ALA A 504 36.25 23.18 -24.34
CA ALA A 504 36.85 23.78 -25.53
C ALA A 504 36.08 25.02 -26.07
N GLY A 505 34.98 25.41 -25.42
CA GLY A 505 34.16 26.56 -25.81
C GLY A 505 33.19 26.30 -26.95
N VAL A 506 32.88 25.04 -27.26
CA VAL A 506 31.88 24.68 -28.28
C VAL A 506 30.49 24.70 -27.63
N GLU A 507 29.50 25.22 -28.35
CA GLU A 507 28.12 25.26 -27.87
C GLU A 507 27.51 23.85 -27.85
N CYS A 508 26.72 23.57 -26.82
CA CYS A 508 26.01 22.30 -26.69
C CYS A 508 24.78 22.24 -27.61
N GLN A 509 24.60 21.11 -28.28
CA GLN A 509 23.35 20.74 -28.95
C GLN A 509 22.31 20.40 -27.87
N ARG A 510 21.05 20.79 -28.10
CA ARG A 510 19.95 20.43 -27.19
C ARG A 510 19.74 18.92 -27.14
N TRP A 511 19.37 18.40 -25.97
CA TRP A 511 19.15 16.97 -25.76
C TRP A 511 17.91 16.41 -26.47
N ASP A 512 16.99 17.28 -26.90
CA ASP A 512 15.82 16.92 -27.69
C ASP A 512 16.05 17.09 -29.21
N GLU A 513 17.17 17.70 -29.62
CA GLU A 513 17.53 17.85 -31.02
C GLU A 513 18.27 16.63 -31.56
N GLN A 514 18.03 16.33 -32.83
CA GLN A 514 18.63 15.18 -33.52
C GLN A 514 19.60 15.62 -34.64
N SER A 515 20.10 16.85 -34.57
CA SER A 515 21.02 17.45 -35.54
C SER A 515 21.91 18.49 -34.82
N PRO A 516 23.22 18.59 -35.13
CA PRO A 516 23.97 17.81 -36.12
C PRO A 516 24.19 16.34 -35.74
N HIS A 517 24.07 15.99 -34.45
CA HIS A 517 24.30 14.63 -33.96
C HIS A 517 23.00 13.96 -33.57
N ARG A 518 22.61 12.91 -34.30
CA ARG A 518 21.52 12.02 -33.85
C ARG A 518 21.96 11.20 -32.64
N HIS A 519 21.09 11.02 -31.65
CA HIS A 519 21.37 10.23 -30.46
C HIS A 519 20.11 9.68 -29.77
N SER A 520 20.30 8.64 -28.97
CA SER A 520 19.26 7.97 -28.19
C SER A 520 19.09 8.51 -26.76
N ARG A 521 19.99 9.40 -26.31
CA ARG A 521 19.94 10.01 -24.96
C ARG A 521 18.99 11.20 -24.97
N THR A 522 17.74 10.94 -24.59
CA THR A 522 16.66 11.94 -24.50
C THR A 522 16.07 11.89 -23.09
N THR A 523 15.27 12.88 -22.72
CA THR A 523 14.53 12.86 -21.44
C THR A 523 13.70 11.58 -21.28
N ALA A 524 13.12 11.07 -22.37
CA ALA A 524 12.35 9.82 -22.36
C ALA A 524 13.20 8.56 -22.07
N SER A 525 14.47 8.52 -22.45
CA SER A 525 15.34 7.37 -22.19
C SER A 525 16.19 7.51 -20.92
N ASN A 526 16.30 8.72 -20.38
CA ASN A 526 17.08 9.03 -19.17
C ASN A 526 16.32 10.05 -18.29
N PRO A 527 15.16 9.68 -17.73
CA PRO A 527 14.24 10.62 -17.07
C PRO A 527 14.85 11.28 -15.82
N SER A 528 15.68 10.57 -15.06
CA SER A 528 16.33 11.08 -13.84
C SER A 528 17.56 11.96 -14.09
N SER A 529 18.03 12.07 -15.33
CA SER A 529 19.29 12.74 -15.67
C SER A 529 19.15 14.25 -15.91
N GLY A 530 17.93 14.79 -15.83
CA GLY A 530 17.67 16.23 -15.96
C GLY A 530 18.13 16.81 -17.31
N LEU A 531 17.93 16.07 -18.41
CA LEU A 531 18.35 16.42 -19.78
C LEU A 531 17.48 17.56 -20.37
N VAL A 532 17.54 18.73 -19.73
CA VAL A 532 16.80 19.94 -20.08
C VAL A 532 17.66 20.86 -20.95
N GLU A 533 17.04 21.46 -21.97
CA GLU A 533 17.69 22.37 -22.93
C GLU A 533 18.97 21.75 -23.55
N ASN A 534 20.07 22.48 -23.53
CA ASN A 534 21.40 22.05 -23.95
C ASN A 534 22.41 22.07 -22.79
N TYR A 535 21.94 21.97 -21.55
CA TYR A 535 22.81 22.04 -20.39
C TYR A 535 23.66 20.78 -20.24
N CYS A 536 24.88 20.93 -19.75
CA CYS A 536 25.79 19.82 -19.52
C CYS A 536 25.25 18.87 -18.45
N ARG A 537 25.22 17.57 -18.75
CA ARG A 537 24.69 16.52 -17.87
C ARG A 537 25.55 15.26 -17.98
N ASN A 538 25.32 14.31 -17.09
CA ASN A 538 25.96 13.00 -17.16
C ASN A 538 24.92 11.88 -17.05
N PRO A 539 24.16 11.60 -18.12
CA PRO A 539 23.08 10.61 -18.08
C PRO A 539 23.54 9.16 -18.07
N ASP A 540 24.80 8.90 -18.40
CA ASP A 540 25.31 7.56 -18.72
C ASP A 540 26.52 7.14 -17.89
N GLY A 541 26.80 7.86 -16.81
CA GLY A 541 27.89 7.54 -15.87
C GLY A 541 29.29 7.74 -16.46
N GLU A 542 29.43 8.66 -17.42
CA GLU A 542 30.72 9.07 -17.99
C GLU A 542 31.59 9.78 -16.93
N LEU A 543 32.87 10.04 -17.22
CA LEU A 543 33.79 10.57 -16.20
C LEU A 543 33.37 11.91 -15.58
N ARG A 544 32.68 12.79 -16.33
CA ARG A 544 32.22 14.13 -15.92
C ARG A 544 31.04 14.58 -16.79
N ALA A 545 30.34 15.64 -16.41
CA ALA A 545 29.24 16.21 -17.18
C ALA A 545 29.71 16.65 -18.57
N TRP A 546 28.89 16.33 -19.58
CA TRP A 546 29.19 16.50 -20.99
C TRP A 546 27.93 16.89 -21.77
N CYS A 547 28.10 17.22 -23.05
CA CYS A 547 26.98 17.44 -23.98
C CYS A 547 27.35 17.03 -25.41
N TYR A 548 26.35 16.78 -26.26
CA TYR A 548 26.55 16.77 -27.71
C TYR A 548 26.90 18.18 -28.16
N THR A 549 27.76 18.35 -29.18
CA THR A 549 28.18 19.69 -29.61
C THR A 549 27.47 20.15 -30.88
N THR A 550 27.36 21.46 -31.12
CA THR A 550 26.85 22.01 -32.37
C THR A 550 27.85 21.90 -33.54
N ASP A 551 29.09 21.47 -33.31
CA ASP A 551 30.07 21.19 -34.37
C ASP A 551 29.82 19.82 -35.00
N PRO A 552 29.47 19.72 -36.31
CA PRO A 552 29.26 18.45 -36.98
C PRO A 552 30.47 17.51 -36.97
N ASN A 553 31.69 18.03 -36.73
CA ASN A 553 32.92 17.24 -36.69
C ASN A 553 33.32 16.79 -35.28
N LYS A 554 32.62 17.25 -34.23
CA LYS A 554 32.87 16.87 -32.84
C LYS A 554 31.56 16.43 -32.19
N ARG A 555 31.36 15.12 -32.12
CA ARG A 555 30.06 14.54 -31.69
C ARG A 555 29.62 14.97 -30.30
N TRP A 556 30.53 14.96 -29.34
CA TRP A 556 30.30 15.35 -27.95
C TRP A 556 31.62 15.79 -27.32
N ASP A 557 31.55 16.49 -26.18
CA ASP A 557 32.71 16.95 -25.44
C ASP A 557 32.38 17.20 -23.97
N PHE A 558 33.39 17.17 -23.11
CA PHE A 558 33.23 17.46 -21.68
C PHE A 558 32.97 18.94 -21.42
N CYS A 559 32.22 19.22 -20.37
CA CYS A 559 31.97 20.57 -19.90
C CYS A 559 32.85 20.94 -18.72
N LYS A 560 33.14 22.24 -18.58
CA LYS A 560 33.89 22.76 -17.45
C LYS A 560 32.97 23.07 -16.27
N VAL A 561 32.37 22.03 -15.71
CA VAL A 561 31.51 22.14 -14.52
C VAL A 561 32.38 22.25 -13.26
N PRO A 562 32.18 23.27 -12.40
CA PRO A 562 32.96 23.44 -11.17
C PRO A 562 32.51 22.45 -10.09
N THR A 563 33.46 21.96 -9.29
CA THR A 563 33.14 21.30 -8.03
C THR A 563 32.73 22.33 -6.99
N CYS A 564 31.85 21.97 -6.06
CA CYS A 564 31.43 22.90 -5.03
C CYS A 564 32.59 23.30 -4.10
N GLU A 565 33.62 22.46 -3.93
CA GLU A 565 34.84 22.79 -3.20
C GLU A 565 35.68 23.90 -3.89
N ASP A 566 35.83 23.83 -5.22
CA ASP A 566 36.53 24.84 -6.01
C ASP A 566 35.74 26.16 -6.09
N ASN A 567 34.40 26.06 -6.11
CA ASN A 567 33.52 27.23 -6.14
C ASN A 567 33.58 28.03 -4.82
N VAL A 568 33.72 27.34 -3.68
CA VAL A 568 33.93 27.97 -2.36
C VAL A 568 35.31 28.65 -2.27
N ARG A 569 36.38 28.00 -2.75
CA ARG A 569 37.73 28.60 -2.79
C ARG A 569 37.80 29.85 -3.68
N ASN A 570 37.14 29.84 -4.85
CA ASN A 570 37.11 30.99 -5.74
C ASN A 570 36.26 32.15 -5.22
N ARG A 571 35.16 31.88 -4.47
CA ARG A 571 34.38 32.92 -3.78
C ARG A 571 35.18 33.57 -2.64
N GLN A 572 36.00 32.82 -1.92
CA GLN A 572 36.89 33.37 -0.88
C GLN A 572 38.01 34.25 -1.44
N LEU A 573 38.57 33.92 -2.61
CA LEU A 573 39.60 34.74 -3.27
C LEU A 573 39.03 36.02 -3.91
N ARG A 574 37.79 36.00 -4.40
CA ARG A 574 37.11 37.20 -4.95
C ARG A 574 36.57 38.14 -3.87
N GLY A 575 36.44 37.69 -2.62
CA GLY A 575 36.05 38.51 -1.48
C GLY A 575 37.20 39.29 -0.82
N GLN A 576 38.43 39.21 -1.35
CA GLN A 576 39.62 39.90 -0.84
C GLN A 576 40.26 40.89 -1.85
N GLN A 577 39.55 41.30 -2.90
CA GLN A 577 39.98 42.39 -3.80
C GLN A 577 39.19 43.66 -3.56
#